data_AF-A0A5B0WAG6-F1
#
_entry.id   AF-A0A5B0WAG6-F1
#
_cell.length_a   1.000
_cell.length_b   1.000
_cell.length_c   1.000
_cell.angle_alpha   90.00
_cell.angle_beta   90.00
_cell.angle_gamma   90.00
#
_symmetry.space_group_name_H-M   'P 1'
#
loop_
_entity.id
_entity.type
_entity.pdbx_description
1 polymer ?
#
loop_
_entity_poly.entity_id
_entity_poly.type
_entity_poly.pdbx_seq_one_letter_code
_entity_poly.pdbx_strand_id
1 'polypeptide(L)'
;MIEHKYSKEEEQKRQQSKPNNATHDESNLPLELEKHSNARTSATAYSKWFTYENDMEVELTTERVREIFSNKQPKIIIAGDGHRSPPFQYAKNIPDVNSSFDSGTLQLYIEATDEQINKNNSEYIPKEFMAKPGLLTNRNRRAGIVGWENSELSNTMEKMRDLLDDSTRRKLTKEEISSFYELHETAIHHFFRPEFSQLRNEFFEIMAKVVSNNVFLKAGSDAESNKITKEMIDFIAVTWRDEYINPTLAEKIAKHAAEKENHTFIVSVGDAHLSINPMQEYLNKMRNNGEFQHQIIFTRAQSPILPDNAKGGNKNG
;
A
#
# COMPACT_ATOMS: atom_id res chain seq x y z
N MET A 1 4.72 -43.85 -29.02
CA MET A 1 3.69 -44.64 -28.32
C MET A 1 4.42 -45.75 -27.56
N ILE A 2 4.85 -45.45 -26.33
CA ILE A 2 5.28 -46.42 -25.32
C ILE A 2 4.84 -45.79 -23.99
N GLU A 3 3.74 -46.30 -23.44
CA GLU A 3 3.37 -46.14 -22.04
C GLU A 3 4.23 -47.10 -21.22
N HIS A 4 4.73 -46.68 -20.06
CA HIS A 4 4.73 -47.55 -18.88
C HIS A 4 4.73 -46.72 -17.59
N LYS A 5 3.83 -47.14 -16.71
CA LYS A 5 3.39 -46.55 -15.44
C LYS A 5 4.38 -46.79 -14.29
N TYR A 6 4.52 -45.75 -13.48
CA TYR A 6 4.59 -45.69 -12.00
C TYR A 6 5.52 -46.65 -11.21
N SER A 7 6.38 -46.06 -10.37
CA SER A 7 6.61 -46.57 -9.01
C SER A 7 6.27 -45.49 -7.98
N LYS A 8 5.38 -45.83 -7.05
CA LYS A 8 4.84 -45.02 -5.94
C LYS A 8 5.76 -45.07 -4.70
N GLU A 9 7.08 -45.04 -4.89
CA GLU A 9 8.05 -45.22 -3.79
C GLU A 9 8.77 -43.93 -3.34
N GLU A 10 8.58 -42.80 -4.02
CA GLU A 10 9.20 -41.52 -3.62
C GLU A 10 8.31 -40.61 -2.76
N GLU A 11 7.01 -40.92 -2.62
CA GLU A 11 6.06 -40.09 -1.84
C GLU A 11 6.01 -40.43 -0.33
N GLN A 12 6.69 -41.47 0.15
CA GLN A 12 6.67 -41.87 1.57
C GLN A 12 7.92 -41.51 2.39
N LYS A 13 8.96 -40.88 1.79
CA LYS A 13 10.19 -40.51 2.52
C LYS A 13 10.23 -39.07 3.08
N ARG A 14 9.16 -38.28 2.95
CA ARG A 14 9.08 -36.91 3.50
C ARG A 14 8.26 -36.75 4.78
N GLN A 15 7.79 -37.85 5.38
CA GLN A 15 7.14 -37.84 6.69
C GLN A 15 7.94 -38.63 7.71
N GLN A 16 9.07 -38.08 8.19
CA GLN A 16 9.68 -38.42 9.48
C GLN A 16 10.93 -37.57 9.74
N SER A 17 10.75 -36.41 10.39
CA SER A 17 11.77 -35.84 11.29
C SER A 17 11.15 -34.74 12.15
N LYS A 18 10.62 -35.11 13.32
CA LYS A 18 10.60 -34.26 14.51
C LYS A 18 11.75 -34.70 15.42
N PRO A 19 12.38 -33.76 16.13
CA PRO A 19 12.58 -33.96 17.57
C PRO A 19 12.12 -32.76 18.39
N ASN A 20 11.63 -33.03 19.60
CA ASN A 20 11.21 -32.07 20.62
C ASN A 20 12.34 -31.74 21.62
N ASN A 21 12.35 -30.46 22.04
CA ASN A 21 12.71 -29.83 23.32
C ASN A 21 14.15 -29.86 23.90
N ALA A 22 14.71 -28.64 24.09
CA ALA A 22 15.21 -28.14 25.38
C ALA A 22 15.31 -26.59 25.42
N THR A 23 14.42 -25.96 26.19
CA THR A 23 14.51 -24.80 27.13
C THR A 23 15.52 -23.62 27.02
N HIS A 24 14.95 -22.41 27.21
CA HIS A 24 15.48 -21.09 27.69
C HIS A 24 16.48 -20.34 26.78
N ASP A 25 16.45 -19.03 26.53
CA ASP A 25 15.66 -17.89 27.05
C ASP A 25 15.78 -16.68 26.10
N GLU A 26 14.86 -15.72 26.28
CA GLU A 26 14.91 -14.28 25.92
C GLU A 26 14.89 -13.78 24.45
N SER A 27 13.72 -13.19 24.13
CA SER A 27 13.53 -11.94 23.37
C SER A 27 14.15 -11.82 21.97
N ASN A 28 13.37 -12.20 20.95
CA ASN A 28 13.19 -11.45 19.70
C ASN A 28 12.23 -12.27 18.83
N LEU A 29 10.92 -12.09 19.04
CA LEU A 29 9.90 -12.69 18.17
C LEU A 29 9.85 -11.89 16.86
N PRO A 30 10.14 -12.51 15.70
CA PRO A 30 9.79 -11.93 14.42
C PRO A 30 8.26 -11.81 14.34
N LEU A 31 7.76 -10.74 13.73
CA LEU A 31 6.35 -10.55 13.40
C LEU A 31 5.89 -11.65 12.43
N GLU A 32 5.42 -12.79 12.96
CA GLU A 32 4.60 -13.70 12.17
C GLU A 32 3.22 -13.05 11.99
N LEU A 33 2.99 -12.51 10.79
CA LEU A 33 1.65 -12.15 10.31
C LEU A 33 0.84 -13.45 10.24
N GLU A 34 0.01 -13.72 11.26
CA GLU A 34 -0.96 -14.80 11.22
C GLU A 34 -1.90 -14.57 10.03
N LYS A 35 -1.74 -15.39 8.97
CA LYS A 35 -2.63 -15.47 7.82
C LYS A 35 -3.97 -16.08 8.25
N HIS A 36 -4.80 -15.33 8.96
CA HIS A 36 -6.20 -15.66 9.14
C HIS A 36 -6.95 -15.31 7.84
N SER A 37 -7.01 -16.26 6.93
CA SER A 37 -7.80 -16.14 5.70
C SER A 37 -9.30 -16.12 6.04
N ASN A 38 -9.84 -14.94 6.30
CA ASN A 38 -11.28 -14.77 6.42
C ASN A 38 -11.97 -15.10 5.09
N ALA A 39 -13.07 -15.83 5.18
CA ALA A 39 -13.83 -16.31 4.03
C ALA A 39 -14.24 -15.15 3.10
N ARG A 40 -13.83 -15.27 1.84
CA ARG A 40 -14.02 -14.30 0.76
C ARG A 40 -15.53 -14.14 0.48
N THR A 41 -16.15 -13.08 0.99
CA THR A 41 -17.54 -12.76 0.67
C THR A 41 -17.60 -12.14 -0.73
N SER A 42 -18.36 -12.78 -1.63
CA SER A 42 -18.52 -12.28 -3.01
C SER A 42 -19.28 -10.95 -2.99
N ALA A 43 -18.63 -9.89 -3.47
CA ALA A 43 -19.15 -8.54 -3.50
C ALA A 43 -20.28 -8.39 -4.53
N THR A 44 -21.52 -8.35 -4.06
CA THR A 44 -22.59 -7.66 -4.78
C THR A 44 -22.55 -6.18 -4.37
N ALA A 45 -22.21 -5.31 -5.34
CA ALA A 45 -22.17 -3.85 -5.29
C ALA A 45 -23.51 -3.27 -4.79
N TYR A 46 -23.62 -2.23 -3.97
CA TYR A 46 -22.93 -0.93 -3.91
C TYR A 46 -22.89 -0.46 -2.42
N SER A 47 -21.94 0.40 -2.04
CA SER A 47 -21.89 1.12 -0.74
C SER A 47 -21.60 0.31 0.53
N LYS A 48 -20.89 -0.81 0.45
CA LYS A 48 -20.40 -1.49 1.66
C LYS A 48 -19.28 -0.67 2.32
N TRP A 49 -19.42 -0.49 3.62
CA TRP A 49 -18.45 0.17 4.49
C TRP A 49 -18.01 -0.80 5.58
N PHE A 50 -16.79 -0.62 6.04
CA PHE A 50 -16.14 -1.53 6.97
C PHE A 50 -15.38 -0.73 8.02
N THR A 51 -15.18 -1.34 9.18
CA THR A 51 -14.29 -0.85 10.25
C THR A 51 -13.58 -2.04 10.89
N TYR A 52 -12.74 -1.76 11.89
CA TYR A 52 -12.19 -2.79 12.77
C TYR A 52 -12.85 -2.76 14.14
N GLU A 53 -13.35 -3.91 14.58
CA GLU A 53 -13.82 -4.18 15.94
C GLU A 53 -13.10 -5.43 16.47
N ASN A 54 -12.48 -5.32 17.65
CA ASN A 54 -11.69 -6.42 18.26
C ASN A 54 -10.66 -7.04 17.29
N ASP A 55 -9.90 -6.18 16.60
CA ASP A 55 -8.90 -6.57 15.59
C ASP A 55 -9.44 -7.35 14.38
N MET A 56 -10.76 -7.39 14.21
CA MET A 56 -11.40 -8.01 13.05
C MET A 56 -12.09 -6.97 12.20
N GLU A 57 -12.00 -7.16 10.88
CA GLU A 57 -12.81 -6.40 9.94
C GLU A 57 -14.30 -6.74 10.13
N VAL A 58 -15.12 -5.71 10.25
CA VAL A 58 -16.58 -5.82 10.39
C VAL A 58 -17.26 -5.00 9.30
N GLU A 59 -18.18 -5.63 8.57
CA GLU A 59 -19.08 -4.93 7.65
C GLU A 59 -20.10 -4.11 8.45
N LEU A 60 -20.18 -2.82 8.15
CA LEU A 60 -21.06 -1.88 8.84
C LEU A 60 -22.48 -1.94 8.27
N THR A 61 -23.47 -1.98 9.16
CA THR A 61 -24.87 -1.74 8.77
C THR A 61 -25.07 -0.30 8.32
N THR A 62 -26.12 -0.05 7.56
CA THR A 62 -26.47 1.31 7.12
C THR A 62 -26.63 2.27 8.29
N GLU A 63 -27.29 1.83 9.37
CA GLU A 63 -27.49 2.61 10.60
C GLU A 63 -26.16 2.99 11.25
N ARG A 64 -25.21 2.03 11.31
CA ARG A 64 -23.89 2.27 11.90
C ARG A 64 -23.03 3.20 11.07
N VAL A 65 -23.11 3.09 9.73
CA VAL A 65 -22.47 4.06 8.82
C VAL A 65 -23.00 5.47 9.08
N ARG A 66 -24.33 5.64 9.19
CA ARG A 66 -24.93 6.95 9.50
C ARG A 66 -24.43 7.49 10.83
N GLU A 67 -24.41 6.66 11.87
CA GLU A 67 -23.96 7.06 13.21
C GLU A 67 -22.51 7.55 13.18
N ILE A 68 -21.62 6.79 12.53
CA ILE A 68 -20.20 7.14 12.39
C ILE A 68 -20.05 8.47 11.66
N PHE A 69 -20.70 8.67 10.50
CA PHE A 69 -20.57 9.93 9.76
C PHE A 69 -21.35 11.11 10.38
N SER A 70 -22.22 10.88 11.37
CA SER A 70 -22.96 11.96 12.06
C SER A 70 -22.30 12.43 13.36
N ASN A 71 -21.36 11.65 13.92
CA ASN A 71 -20.79 11.91 15.24
C ASN A 71 -19.75 13.05 15.29
N LYS A 72 -19.41 13.65 14.14
CA LYS A 72 -18.41 14.72 13.98
C LYS A 72 -17.00 14.38 14.48
N GLN A 73 -16.73 13.12 14.82
CA GLN A 73 -15.41 12.67 15.21
C GLN A 73 -14.49 12.64 13.99
N PRO A 74 -13.24 13.10 14.12
CA PRO A 74 -12.20 12.96 13.09
C PRO A 74 -12.01 11.50 12.67
N LYS A 75 -11.80 11.28 11.36
CA LYS A 75 -11.74 9.94 10.77
C LYS A 75 -10.50 9.75 9.92
N ILE A 76 -10.03 8.51 9.87
CA ILE A 76 -9.16 8.02 8.80
C ILE A 76 -10.04 7.19 7.87
N ILE A 77 -10.23 7.71 6.66
CA ILE A 77 -11.10 7.15 5.64
C ILE A 77 -10.21 6.53 4.57
N ILE A 78 -10.35 5.24 4.33
CA ILE A 78 -9.57 4.52 3.31
C ILE A 78 -10.51 4.17 2.17
N ALA A 79 -10.30 4.76 1.01
CA ALA A 79 -11.18 4.62 -0.15
C ALA A 79 -10.37 4.48 -1.45
N GLY A 80 -10.83 3.61 -2.35
CA GLY A 80 -10.26 3.44 -3.70
C GLY A 80 -10.82 4.48 -4.68
N ASP A 81 -10.02 4.97 -5.63
CA ASP A 81 -9.44 4.10 -6.65
C ASP A 81 -7.99 4.39 -7.10
N GLY A 82 -7.24 5.27 -6.41
CA GLY A 82 -5.77 5.50 -6.47
C GLY A 82 -5.10 5.83 -7.81
N HIS A 83 -5.54 5.21 -8.89
CA HIS A 83 -5.02 5.31 -10.25
C HIS A 83 -5.78 6.32 -11.12
N ARG A 84 -6.94 6.83 -10.68
CA ARG A 84 -7.62 7.89 -11.43
C ARG A 84 -7.18 9.27 -10.97
N SER A 85 -6.88 10.10 -11.96
CA SER A 85 -6.53 11.50 -11.77
C SER A 85 -7.78 12.39 -11.93
N PRO A 86 -8.11 13.25 -10.95
CA PRO A 86 -7.46 13.40 -9.64
C PRO A 86 -8.04 12.44 -8.57
N PRO A 87 -7.21 11.91 -7.65
CA PRO A 87 -7.64 10.97 -6.59
C PRO A 87 -8.81 11.47 -5.73
N PHE A 88 -8.90 12.79 -5.54
CA PHE A 88 -9.95 13.43 -4.75
C PHE A 88 -11.38 13.22 -5.30
N GLN A 89 -11.53 12.92 -6.60
CA GLN A 89 -12.84 12.77 -7.25
C GLN A 89 -13.70 11.66 -6.62
N TYR A 90 -13.06 10.66 -6.00
CA TYR A 90 -13.72 9.49 -5.42
C TYR A 90 -14.24 9.73 -4.01
N ALA A 91 -13.53 10.56 -3.26
CA ALA A 91 -13.87 10.85 -1.88
C ALA A 91 -14.86 12.01 -1.73
N LYS A 92 -15.10 12.79 -2.80
CA LYS A 92 -15.88 14.04 -2.77
C LYS A 92 -17.33 13.89 -2.30
N ASN A 93 -17.91 12.68 -2.36
CA ASN A 93 -19.30 12.45 -1.95
C ASN A 93 -19.43 12.01 -0.49
N ILE A 94 -18.31 11.86 0.21
CA ILE A 94 -18.28 11.48 1.62
C ILE A 94 -18.47 12.77 2.45
N PRO A 95 -19.50 12.87 3.33
CA PRO A 95 -19.81 14.13 4.01
C PRO A 95 -18.64 14.72 4.80
N ASP A 96 -17.90 13.88 5.51
CA ASP A 96 -16.76 14.29 6.34
C ASP A 96 -15.59 14.82 5.51
N VAL A 97 -15.48 14.39 4.26
CA VAL A 97 -14.45 14.87 3.34
C VAL A 97 -14.76 16.31 2.94
N ASN A 98 -16.00 16.61 2.53
CA ASN A 98 -16.39 17.98 2.16
C ASN A 98 -16.37 18.92 3.36
N SER A 99 -16.90 18.49 4.51
CA SER A 99 -16.92 19.34 5.71
C SER A 99 -15.49 19.66 6.18
N SER A 100 -14.61 18.67 6.19
CA SER A 100 -13.19 18.86 6.56
C SER A 100 -12.42 19.67 5.52
N PHE A 101 -12.79 19.54 4.24
CA PHE A 101 -12.22 20.35 3.17
C PHE A 101 -12.60 21.81 3.34
N ASP A 102 -13.87 22.10 3.63
CA ASP A 102 -14.40 23.44 3.87
C ASP A 102 -13.79 24.09 5.12
N SER A 103 -13.51 23.32 6.18
CA SER A 103 -12.82 23.81 7.37
C SER A 103 -11.30 23.90 7.23
N GLY A 104 -10.72 23.37 6.15
CA GLY A 104 -9.27 23.35 5.94
C GLY A 104 -8.53 22.34 6.81
N THR A 105 -9.23 21.31 7.30
CA THR A 105 -8.72 20.25 8.18
C THR A 105 -8.64 18.90 7.50
N LEU A 106 -8.78 18.85 6.17
CA LEU A 106 -8.61 17.62 5.38
C LEU A 106 -7.14 17.37 5.04
N GLN A 107 -6.70 16.12 5.19
CA GLN A 107 -5.41 15.61 4.71
C GLN A 107 -5.64 14.48 3.70
N LEU A 108 -5.13 14.65 2.48
CA LEU A 108 -5.25 13.70 1.37
C LEU A 108 -3.91 12.96 1.17
N TYR A 109 -3.92 11.65 1.33
CA TYR A 109 -2.77 10.77 1.10
C TYR A 109 -2.89 10.10 -0.25
N ILE A 110 -1.83 10.16 -1.04
CA ILE A 110 -1.80 9.68 -2.42
C ILE A 110 -0.49 8.97 -2.74
N GLU A 111 -0.55 8.16 -3.80
CA GLU A 111 0.60 7.51 -4.41
C GLU A 111 1.46 8.49 -5.21
N ALA A 112 2.30 9.20 -4.48
CA ALA A 112 3.32 10.11 -4.99
C ALA A 112 4.39 10.37 -3.91
N THR A 113 5.51 10.96 -4.31
CA THR A 113 6.45 11.60 -3.38
C THR A 113 6.02 13.04 -3.09
N ASP A 114 6.47 13.59 -1.96
CA ASP A 114 6.18 14.99 -1.59
C ASP A 114 6.76 15.99 -2.63
N GLU A 115 7.88 15.66 -3.28
CA GLU A 115 8.47 16.47 -4.35
C GLU A 115 7.64 16.47 -5.64
N GLN A 116 7.02 15.34 -6.00
CA GLN A 116 6.11 15.25 -7.14
C GLN A 116 4.86 16.11 -6.91
N ILE A 117 4.31 16.08 -5.69
CA ILE A 117 3.17 16.91 -5.27
C ILE A 117 3.52 18.40 -5.36
N ASN A 118 4.67 18.79 -4.83
CA ASN A 118 5.10 20.18 -4.82
C ASN A 118 5.31 20.76 -6.23
N LYS A 119 5.68 19.91 -7.20
CA LYS A 119 5.81 20.30 -8.61
C LYS A 119 4.46 20.44 -9.32
N ASN A 120 3.46 19.63 -8.97
CA ASN A 120 2.21 19.55 -9.75
C ASN A 120 0.92 19.37 -8.93
N ASN A 121 0.74 20.22 -7.92
CA ASN A 121 -0.41 20.18 -6.99
C ASN A 121 -1.79 20.08 -7.69
N SER A 122 -1.96 20.73 -8.85
CA SER A 122 -3.23 20.73 -9.59
C SER A 122 -3.64 19.40 -10.22
N GLU A 123 -2.74 18.40 -10.28
CA GLU A 123 -3.07 17.05 -10.75
C GLU A 123 -3.78 16.20 -9.69
N TYR A 124 -3.69 16.61 -8.42
CA TYR A 124 -4.14 15.81 -7.28
C TYR A 124 -5.43 16.34 -6.64
N ILE A 125 -5.70 17.64 -6.80
CA ILE A 125 -6.97 18.26 -6.44
C ILE A 125 -7.60 18.86 -7.70
N PRO A 126 -8.83 18.46 -8.10
CA PRO A 126 -9.48 19.04 -9.26
C PRO A 126 -9.58 20.57 -9.14
N LYS A 127 -9.33 21.30 -10.23
CA LYS A 127 -9.31 22.78 -10.26
C LYS A 127 -10.59 23.42 -9.72
N GLU A 128 -11.73 22.75 -9.91
CA GLU A 128 -13.05 23.13 -9.38
C GLU A 128 -13.11 23.13 -7.84
N PHE A 129 -12.26 22.36 -7.16
CA PHE A 129 -12.10 22.37 -5.70
C PHE A 129 -11.02 23.34 -5.22
N MET A 130 -10.08 23.71 -6.09
CA MET A 130 -9.06 24.74 -5.84
C MET A 130 -9.58 26.18 -6.09
N ALA A 131 -10.87 26.35 -6.35
CA ALA A 131 -11.46 27.63 -6.74
C ALA A 131 -11.08 28.75 -5.75
N LYS A 132 -10.57 29.86 -6.30
CA LYS A 132 -10.10 31.02 -5.53
C LYS A 132 -11.20 31.52 -4.58
N PRO A 133 -10.84 31.94 -3.35
CA PRO A 133 -11.82 32.52 -2.45
C PRO A 133 -12.49 33.75 -3.08
N GLY A 134 -13.74 33.61 -3.52
CA GLY A 134 -14.63 34.72 -3.85
C GLY A 134 -15.31 35.27 -2.59
N LEU A 135 -16.14 36.30 -2.75
CA LEU A 135 -16.89 36.92 -1.65
C LEU A 135 -17.81 35.94 -0.88
N LEU A 136 -18.15 34.79 -1.48
CA LEU A 136 -19.12 33.81 -0.96
C LEU A 136 -18.52 32.43 -0.66
N THR A 137 -17.22 32.21 -0.89
CA THR A 137 -16.58 30.91 -0.66
C THR A 137 -15.69 30.97 0.58
N ASN A 138 -15.72 29.92 1.40
CA ASN A 138 -14.92 29.84 2.61
C ASN A 138 -13.41 29.94 2.31
N ARG A 139 -12.73 30.94 2.88
CA ARG A 139 -11.28 31.15 2.71
C ARG A 139 -10.43 30.02 3.30
N ASN A 140 -11.01 29.20 4.16
CA ASN A 140 -10.34 28.06 4.77
C ASN A 140 -10.39 26.80 3.90
N ARG A 141 -11.13 26.81 2.78
CA ARG A 141 -11.35 25.64 1.93
C ARG A 141 -10.04 25.17 1.28
N ARG A 142 -9.43 24.11 1.83
CA ARG A 142 -8.18 23.52 1.35
C ARG A 142 -7.98 22.10 1.90
N ALA A 143 -7.18 21.31 1.19
CA ALA A 143 -6.63 20.05 1.69
C ALA A 143 -5.11 20.17 1.77
N GLY A 144 -4.51 19.60 2.81
CA GLY A 144 -3.10 19.21 2.74
C GLY A 144 -2.98 17.96 1.87
N ILE A 145 -2.00 17.91 0.99
CA ILE A 145 -1.68 16.71 0.21
C ILE A 145 -0.38 16.13 0.76
N VAL A 146 -0.38 14.84 1.00
CA VAL A 146 0.76 14.11 1.55
C VAL A 146 1.06 12.94 0.60
N GLY A 147 2.29 12.90 0.09
CA GLY A 147 2.77 11.77 -0.68
C GLY A 147 3.16 10.64 0.26
N TRP A 148 2.84 9.40 -0.06
CA TRP A 148 3.24 8.29 0.80
C TRP A 148 4.54 7.60 0.40
N GLU A 149 5.10 7.92 -0.76
CA GLU A 149 6.34 7.28 -1.23
C GLU A 149 7.57 7.98 -0.63
N ASN A 150 8.56 7.19 -0.19
CA ASN A 150 9.87 7.72 0.14
C ASN A 150 10.61 8.05 -1.17
N SER A 151 11.03 9.31 -1.33
CA SER A 151 11.61 9.78 -2.60
C SER A 151 12.97 9.16 -2.90
N GLU A 152 13.83 8.98 -1.90
CA GLU A 152 15.13 8.34 -2.08
C GLU A 152 14.99 6.88 -2.53
N LEU A 153 14.16 6.10 -1.82
CA LEU A 153 13.92 4.70 -2.15
C LEU A 153 13.23 4.55 -3.51
N SER A 154 12.19 5.36 -3.79
CA SER A 154 11.45 5.26 -5.05
C SER A 154 12.33 5.58 -6.26
N ASN A 155 13.13 6.64 -6.18
CA ASN A 155 14.11 6.98 -7.22
C ASN A 155 15.18 5.90 -7.36
N THR A 156 15.58 5.28 -6.25
CA THR A 156 16.56 4.19 -6.24
C THR A 156 16.03 2.97 -6.99
N MET A 157 14.82 2.54 -6.64
CA MET A 157 14.12 1.42 -7.27
C MET A 157 13.89 1.64 -8.77
N GLU A 158 13.44 2.84 -9.16
CA GLU A 158 13.26 3.19 -10.58
C GLU A 158 14.57 3.09 -11.37
N LYS A 159 15.66 3.67 -10.86
CA LYS A 159 16.97 3.61 -11.53
C LYS A 159 17.53 2.19 -11.60
N MET A 160 17.37 1.39 -10.54
CA MET A 160 17.78 -0.01 -10.56
C MET A 160 17.03 -0.79 -11.63
N ARG A 161 15.72 -0.57 -11.74
CA ARG A 161 14.88 -1.18 -12.79
C ARG A 161 15.36 -0.77 -14.18
N ASP A 162 15.62 0.51 -14.42
CA ASP A 162 16.10 0.98 -15.74
C ASP A 162 17.42 0.30 -16.15
N LEU A 163 18.37 0.17 -15.22
CA LEU A 163 19.63 -0.51 -15.46
C LEU A 163 19.45 -2.02 -15.72
N LEU A 164 18.53 -2.66 -15.00
CA LEU A 164 18.16 -4.06 -15.23
C LEU A 164 17.51 -4.25 -16.60
N ASP A 165 16.57 -3.39 -16.99
CA ASP A 165 15.93 -3.40 -18.29
C ASP A 165 16.96 -3.19 -19.41
N ASP A 166 17.89 -2.26 -19.24
CA ASP A 166 19.02 -2.06 -20.15
C ASP A 166 19.91 -3.30 -20.26
N SER A 167 20.15 -4.00 -19.16
CA SER A 167 20.96 -5.22 -19.14
C SER A 167 20.39 -6.35 -19.99
N THR A 168 19.08 -6.36 -20.24
CA THR A 168 18.45 -7.34 -21.15
C THR A 168 18.77 -7.07 -22.62
N ARG A 169 19.11 -5.82 -22.95
CA ARG A 169 19.31 -5.32 -24.32
C ARG A 169 20.79 -5.16 -24.68
N ARG A 170 21.62 -4.79 -23.71
CA ARG A 170 23.05 -4.50 -23.90
C ARG A 170 23.84 -4.79 -22.64
N LYS A 171 25.16 -4.98 -22.81
CA LYS A 171 26.07 -5.00 -21.66
C LYS A 171 26.12 -3.61 -21.03
N LEU A 172 26.10 -3.56 -19.71
CA LEU A 172 26.27 -2.32 -18.98
C LEU A 172 27.75 -1.93 -18.94
N THR A 173 28.04 -0.64 -18.84
CA THR A 173 29.40 -0.13 -18.61
C THR A 173 29.83 -0.38 -17.17
N LYS A 174 31.12 -0.17 -16.87
CA LYS A 174 31.63 -0.33 -15.50
C LYS A 174 30.98 0.67 -14.55
N GLU A 175 30.76 1.89 -15.02
CA GLU A 175 30.14 2.97 -14.27
C GLU A 175 28.68 2.63 -13.96
N GLU A 176 27.92 2.13 -14.93
CA GLU A 176 26.53 1.69 -14.74
C GLU A 176 26.41 0.53 -13.75
N ILE A 177 27.34 -0.43 -13.82
CA ILE A 177 27.41 -1.55 -12.87
C ILE A 177 27.73 -1.02 -11.47
N SER A 178 28.68 -0.10 -11.33
CA SER A 178 29.00 0.53 -10.04
C SER A 178 27.79 1.26 -9.47
N SER A 179 27.11 2.07 -10.28
CA SER A 179 25.90 2.78 -9.88
C SER A 179 24.79 1.81 -9.46
N PHE A 180 24.63 0.67 -10.13
CA PHE A 180 23.66 -0.33 -9.69
C PHE A 180 23.95 -0.85 -8.27
N TYR A 181 25.22 -1.09 -7.94
CA TYR A 181 25.60 -1.54 -6.59
C TYR A 181 25.43 -0.44 -5.53
N GLU A 182 25.72 0.81 -5.85
CA GLU A 182 25.45 1.95 -4.96
C GLU A 182 23.93 2.09 -4.68
N LEU A 183 23.10 1.99 -5.72
CA LEU A 183 21.64 2.03 -5.58
C LEU A 183 21.13 0.85 -4.73
N HIS A 184 21.71 -0.33 -4.91
CA HIS A 184 21.39 -1.50 -4.09
C HIS A 184 21.68 -1.25 -2.60
N GLU A 185 22.82 -0.65 -2.26
CA GLU A 185 23.15 -0.27 -0.88
C GLU A 185 22.12 0.70 -0.30
N THR A 186 21.74 1.74 -1.06
CA THR A 186 20.67 2.66 -0.67
C THR A 186 19.37 1.91 -0.38
N ALA A 187 18.93 1.03 -1.28
CA ALA A 187 17.70 0.25 -1.10
C ALA A 187 17.73 -0.59 0.18
N ILE A 188 18.85 -1.26 0.46
CA ILE A 188 19.00 -2.07 1.68
C ILE A 188 18.90 -1.22 2.95
N HIS A 189 19.45 0.00 2.94
CA HIS A 189 19.37 0.89 4.10
C HIS A 189 17.93 1.12 4.57
N HIS A 190 16.97 1.16 3.64
CA HIS A 190 15.55 1.25 3.98
C HIS A 190 14.98 -0.06 4.56
N PHE A 191 15.51 -1.21 4.17
CA PHE A 191 15.02 -2.54 4.59
C PHE A 191 15.66 -3.08 5.86
N PHE A 192 16.55 -2.32 6.52
CA PHE A 192 17.24 -2.79 7.72
C PHE A 192 16.38 -2.86 8.99
N ARG A 193 15.15 -2.33 8.95
CA ARG A 193 14.22 -2.45 10.08
C ARG A 193 13.76 -3.92 10.26
N PRO A 194 13.67 -4.46 11.50
CA PRO A 194 13.35 -5.87 11.75
C PRO A 194 12.09 -6.39 11.04
N GLU A 195 11.05 -5.57 10.96
CA GLU A 195 9.78 -5.82 10.29
C GLU A 195 9.90 -5.99 8.77
N PHE A 196 11.00 -5.56 8.16
CA PHE A 196 11.32 -5.76 6.74
C PHE A 196 12.34 -6.88 6.52
N SER A 197 12.59 -7.74 7.53
CA SER A 197 13.58 -8.80 7.43
C SER A 197 13.31 -9.79 6.29
N GLN A 198 12.04 -10.12 6.01
CA GLN A 198 11.67 -10.97 4.88
C GLN A 198 11.99 -10.29 3.55
N LEU A 199 11.47 -9.07 3.33
CA LEU A 199 11.76 -8.24 2.17
C LEU A 199 13.27 -8.09 1.91
N ARG A 200 14.03 -7.81 2.98
CA ARG A 200 15.49 -7.68 2.95
C ARG A 200 16.17 -8.98 2.52
N ASN A 201 15.76 -10.11 3.08
CA ASN A 201 16.36 -11.41 2.77
C ASN A 201 16.08 -11.81 1.32
N GLU A 202 14.86 -11.61 0.83
CA GLU A 202 14.50 -11.85 -0.57
C GLU A 202 15.32 -10.97 -1.52
N PHE A 203 15.47 -9.68 -1.19
CA PHE A 203 16.31 -8.77 -1.98
C PHE A 203 17.77 -9.24 -2.05
N PHE A 204 18.34 -9.68 -0.93
CA PHE A 204 19.70 -10.21 -0.87
C PHE A 204 19.86 -11.52 -1.67
N GLU A 205 18.88 -12.41 -1.60
CA GLU A 205 18.91 -13.66 -2.36
C GLU A 205 18.92 -13.40 -3.87
N ILE A 206 18.07 -12.49 -4.35
CA ILE A 206 18.05 -12.10 -5.77
C ILE A 206 19.39 -11.46 -6.17
N MET A 207 19.93 -10.57 -5.33
CA MET A 207 21.19 -9.89 -5.59
C MET A 207 22.40 -10.83 -5.62
N ALA A 208 22.42 -11.84 -4.75
CA ALA A 208 23.45 -12.87 -4.78
C ALA A 208 23.45 -13.63 -6.13
N LYS A 209 22.27 -13.87 -6.71
CA LYS A 209 22.14 -14.46 -8.06
C LYS A 209 22.65 -13.50 -9.14
N VAL A 210 22.33 -12.21 -9.06
CA VAL A 210 22.79 -11.17 -9.99
C VAL A 210 24.32 -11.17 -10.07
N VAL A 211 24.98 -11.14 -8.91
CA VAL A 211 26.45 -11.15 -8.78
C VAL A 211 27.03 -12.46 -9.29
N SER A 212 26.56 -13.59 -8.78
CA SER A 212 27.13 -14.92 -9.09
C SER A 212 27.01 -15.28 -10.57
N ASN A 213 25.97 -14.81 -11.25
CA ASN A 213 25.75 -15.09 -12.67
C ASN A 213 26.36 -14.05 -13.60
N ASN A 214 26.98 -12.99 -13.09
CA ASN A 214 27.53 -11.88 -13.88
C ASN A 214 26.49 -11.30 -14.87
N VAL A 215 25.25 -11.08 -14.39
CA VAL A 215 24.10 -10.68 -15.21
C VAL A 215 24.43 -9.54 -16.18
N PHE A 216 25.11 -8.49 -15.69
CA PHE A 216 25.44 -7.30 -16.48
C PHE A 216 26.49 -7.53 -17.59
N LEU A 217 27.23 -8.64 -17.55
CA LEU A 217 28.26 -8.97 -18.55
C LEU A 217 27.75 -9.93 -19.64
N LYS A 218 26.57 -10.53 -19.46
CA LYS A 218 25.98 -11.59 -20.30
C LYS A 218 24.74 -11.17 -21.09
N ALA A 219 24.54 -9.85 -21.25
CA ALA A 219 23.34 -9.23 -21.82
C ALA A 219 22.69 -9.99 -22.99
N GLY A 220 21.39 -10.28 -22.84
CA GLY A 220 20.52 -10.83 -23.90
C GLY A 220 20.87 -12.23 -24.43
N SER A 221 21.94 -12.87 -23.94
CA SER A 221 22.47 -14.12 -24.50
C SER A 221 22.26 -15.37 -23.63
N ASP A 222 21.83 -15.20 -22.38
CA ASP A 222 21.78 -16.27 -21.39
C ASP A 222 20.40 -16.33 -20.71
N ALA A 223 19.76 -17.50 -20.80
CA ALA A 223 18.41 -17.71 -20.29
C ALA A 223 18.32 -17.53 -18.77
N GLU A 224 19.37 -17.95 -18.04
CA GLU A 224 19.42 -17.82 -16.58
C GLU A 224 19.59 -16.35 -16.16
N SER A 225 20.48 -15.61 -16.81
CA SER A 225 20.65 -14.17 -16.56
C SER A 225 19.36 -13.39 -16.81
N ASN A 226 18.65 -13.67 -17.92
CA ASN A 226 17.35 -13.04 -18.20
C ASN A 226 16.28 -13.37 -17.16
N LYS A 227 16.26 -14.60 -16.65
CA LYS A 227 15.35 -15.02 -15.57
C LYS A 227 15.64 -14.28 -14.26
N ILE A 228 16.91 -14.13 -13.89
CA ILE A 228 17.32 -13.39 -12.70
C ILE A 228 16.99 -11.89 -12.83
N THR A 229 17.25 -11.30 -14.01
CA THR A 229 16.86 -9.91 -14.29
C THR A 229 15.36 -9.72 -14.11
N LYS A 230 14.55 -10.64 -14.66
CA LYS A 230 13.09 -10.62 -14.48
C LYS A 230 12.68 -10.75 -13.01
N GLU A 231 13.30 -11.67 -12.27
CA GLU A 231 13.04 -11.85 -10.82
C GLU A 231 13.27 -10.55 -10.04
N MET A 232 14.35 -9.83 -10.33
CA MET A 232 14.64 -8.55 -9.71
C MET A 232 13.67 -7.43 -10.14
N ILE A 233 13.32 -7.37 -11.42
CA ILE A 233 12.32 -6.39 -11.91
C ILE A 233 10.97 -6.66 -11.25
N ASP A 234 10.55 -7.91 -11.13
CA ASP A 234 9.29 -8.28 -10.48
C ASP A 234 9.30 -7.86 -9.00
N PHE A 235 10.43 -8.08 -8.30
CA PHE A 235 10.62 -7.59 -6.93
C PHE A 235 10.47 -6.07 -6.83
N ILE A 236 11.13 -5.32 -7.73
CA ILE A 236 11.10 -3.84 -7.80
C ILE A 236 9.73 -3.31 -8.26
N ALA A 237 8.96 -4.08 -9.01
CA ALA A 237 7.65 -3.64 -9.48
C ALA A 237 6.55 -3.88 -8.44
N VAL A 238 6.67 -4.92 -7.61
CA VAL A 238 5.57 -5.41 -6.77
C VAL A 238 6.00 -5.57 -5.31
N THR A 239 6.91 -6.51 -5.01
CA THR A 239 7.16 -7.01 -3.65
C THR A 239 7.52 -5.89 -2.67
N TRP A 240 8.47 -5.01 -3.03
CA TRP A 240 8.86 -3.95 -2.10
C TRP A 240 7.74 -2.94 -1.86
N ARG A 241 6.90 -2.65 -2.87
CA ARG A 241 5.79 -1.71 -2.69
C ARG A 241 4.83 -2.25 -1.64
N ASP A 242 4.44 -3.52 -1.75
CA ASP A 242 3.49 -4.12 -0.81
C ASP A 242 4.08 -4.27 0.60
N GLU A 243 5.32 -4.75 0.73
CA GLU A 243 5.91 -5.05 2.04
C GLU A 243 6.51 -3.82 2.73
N TYR A 244 6.95 -2.80 1.99
CA TYR A 244 7.53 -1.57 2.55
C TYR A 244 6.52 -0.43 2.67
N ILE A 245 5.72 -0.15 1.63
CA ILE A 245 4.82 1.02 1.63
C ILE A 245 3.71 0.84 2.65
N ASN A 246 3.13 -0.36 2.78
CA ASN A 246 2.00 -0.55 3.69
C ASN A 246 2.33 -0.23 5.16
N PRO A 247 3.42 -0.76 5.77
CA PRO A 247 3.77 -0.43 7.15
C PRO A 247 4.23 1.03 7.31
N THR A 248 5.05 1.54 6.39
CA THR A 248 5.57 2.91 6.48
C THR A 248 4.47 3.97 6.29
N LEU A 249 3.48 3.70 5.43
CA LEU A 249 2.30 4.53 5.28
C LEU A 249 1.44 4.52 6.54
N ALA A 250 1.19 3.36 7.13
CA ALA A 250 0.44 3.25 8.39
C ALA A 250 1.09 4.11 9.48
N GLU A 251 2.41 4.03 9.63
CA GLU A 251 3.19 4.85 10.57
C GLU A 251 3.08 6.34 10.27
N LYS A 252 3.20 6.73 9.00
CA LYS A 252 3.07 8.15 8.58
C LYS A 252 1.68 8.69 8.91
N ILE A 253 0.62 7.91 8.65
CA ILE A 253 -0.76 8.28 8.98
C ILE A 253 -0.93 8.36 10.50
N ALA A 254 -0.50 7.35 11.26
CA ALA A 254 -0.64 7.31 12.71
C ALA A 254 0.04 8.50 13.37
N LYS A 255 1.28 8.82 12.96
CA LYS A 255 2.01 10.00 13.43
C LYS A 255 1.23 11.29 13.16
N HIS A 256 0.79 11.50 11.92
CA HIS A 256 0.03 12.70 11.60
C HIS A 256 -1.33 12.75 12.31
N ALA A 257 -1.99 11.60 12.52
CA ALA A 257 -3.23 11.50 13.27
C ALA A 257 -3.04 11.86 14.75
N ALA A 258 -1.91 11.51 15.35
CA ALA A 258 -1.55 11.94 16.70
C ALA A 258 -1.27 13.45 16.78
N GLU A 259 -0.56 14.01 15.79
CA GLU A 259 -0.21 15.43 15.74
C GLU A 259 -1.39 16.35 15.38
N LYS A 260 -2.39 15.82 14.65
CA LYS A 260 -3.50 16.57 14.07
C LYS A 260 -4.84 15.94 14.45
N GLU A 261 -5.10 15.83 15.74
CA GLU A 261 -6.28 15.15 16.32
C GLU A 261 -7.63 15.57 15.72
N ASN A 262 -7.77 16.82 15.26
CA ASN A 262 -9.02 17.37 14.70
C ASN A 262 -9.13 17.25 13.17
N HIS A 263 -8.20 16.55 12.50
CA HIS A 263 -8.17 16.46 11.04
C HIS A 263 -8.83 15.18 10.53
N THR A 264 -9.47 15.27 9.38
CA THR A 264 -9.90 14.07 8.66
C THR A 264 -8.85 13.69 7.65
N PHE A 265 -8.55 12.40 7.61
CA PHE A 265 -7.55 11.80 6.72
C PHE A 265 -8.29 11.00 5.67
N ILE A 266 -8.00 11.24 4.40
CA ILE A 266 -8.47 10.42 3.29
C ILE A 266 -7.25 9.76 2.65
N VAL A 267 -7.25 8.44 2.64
CA VAL A 267 -6.16 7.62 2.12
C VAL A 267 -6.63 6.99 0.82
N SER A 268 -6.08 7.50 -0.28
CA SER A 268 -6.42 7.04 -1.63
C SER A 268 -5.49 5.89 -2.01
N VAL A 269 -6.04 4.67 -2.07
CA VAL A 269 -5.26 3.47 -2.39
C VAL A 269 -5.64 2.90 -3.76
N GLY A 270 -4.64 2.71 -4.62
CA GLY A 270 -4.79 2.01 -5.91
C GLY A 270 -5.23 0.56 -5.67
N ASP A 271 -6.17 0.06 -6.45
CA ASP A 271 -6.70 -1.30 -6.31
C ASP A 271 -7.23 -1.69 -4.91
N ALA A 272 -7.75 -0.73 -4.13
CA ALA A 272 -8.51 -0.99 -2.88
C ALA A 272 -9.75 -1.90 -3.07
N HIS A 273 -10.01 -2.37 -4.29
CA HIS A 273 -11.02 -3.34 -4.65
C HIS A 273 -10.64 -4.79 -4.32
N LEU A 274 -9.41 -5.05 -3.87
CA LEU A 274 -8.91 -6.40 -3.70
C LEU A 274 -8.38 -6.60 -2.26
N SER A 275 -9.06 -7.43 -1.48
CA SER A 275 -8.63 -7.97 -0.16
C SER A 275 -8.45 -6.98 1.00
N ILE A 276 -8.15 -7.53 2.18
CA ILE A 276 -7.68 -6.77 3.35
C ILE A 276 -6.33 -6.16 2.96
N ASN A 277 -6.22 -4.83 3.00
CA ASN A 277 -4.97 -4.17 2.69
C ASN A 277 -4.10 -4.17 3.98
N PRO A 278 -2.84 -4.65 3.93
CA PRO A 278 -1.98 -4.73 5.11
C PRO A 278 -1.87 -3.42 5.90
N MET A 279 -1.83 -2.25 5.23
CA MET A 279 -1.78 -0.94 5.89
C MET A 279 -2.93 -0.73 6.87
N GLN A 280 -4.13 -1.25 6.55
CA GLN A 280 -5.32 -1.15 7.40
C GLN A 280 -5.11 -1.88 8.73
N GLU A 281 -4.49 -3.06 8.69
CA GLU A 281 -4.20 -3.86 9.89
C GLU A 281 -3.12 -3.21 10.75
N TYR A 282 -2.03 -2.73 10.13
CA TYR A 282 -0.99 -1.98 10.85
C TYR A 282 -1.58 -0.76 11.55
N LEU A 283 -2.39 0.03 10.83
CA LEU A 283 -3.01 1.22 11.37
C LEU A 283 -3.99 0.91 12.51
N ASN A 284 -4.77 -0.17 12.40
CA ASN A 284 -5.65 -0.62 13.47
C ASN A 284 -4.88 -1.07 14.72
N LYS A 285 -3.75 -1.77 14.57
CA LYS A 285 -2.88 -2.13 15.70
C LYS A 285 -2.34 -0.89 16.42
N MET A 286 -1.86 0.10 15.66
CA MET A 286 -1.38 1.38 16.22
C MET A 286 -2.49 2.13 16.96
N ARG A 287 -3.72 2.15 16.41
CA ARG A 287 -4.90 2.68 17.11
C ARG A 287 -5.14 1.99 18.44
N ASN A 288 -5.11 0.67 18.47
CA ASN A 288 -5.37 -0.13 19.69
C ASN A 288 -4.27 0.04 20.76
N ASN A 289 -3.05 0.38 20.33
CA ASN A 289 -1.96 0.77 21.23
C ASN A 289 -2.11 2.21 21.76
N GLY A 290 -3.15 2.95 21.36
CA GLY A 290 -3.45 4.29 21.84
C GLY A 290 -2.68 5.41 21.13
N GLU A 291 -2.05 5.14 19.99
CA GLU A 291 -1.25 6.14 19.27
C GLU A 291 -2.08 7.30 18.71
N PHE A 292 -3.35 7.06 18.39
CA PHE A 292 -4.30 8.08 17.95
C PHE A 292 -5.75 7.66 18.22
N GLN A 293 -6.69 8.63 18.18
CA GLN A 293 -8.10 8.43 18.54
C GLN A 293 -9.08 8.39 17.36
N HIS A 294 -8.59 8.61 16.14
CA HIS A 294 -9.41 8.64 14.92
C HIS A 294 -10.14 7.32 14.71
N GLN A 295 -11.40 7.41 14.25
CA GLN A 295 -12.12 6.25 13.76
C GLN A 295 -11.55 5.83 12.39
N ILE A 296 -11.24 4.55 12.23
CA ILE A 296 -10.80 3.99 10.95
C ILE A 296 -12.03 3.42 10.25
N ILE A 297 -12.34 3.94 9.06
CA ILE A 297 -13.44 3.46 8.23
C ILE A 297 -12.96 3.29 6.80
N PHE A 298 -13.41 2.24 6.13
CA PHE A 298 -12.95 1.94 4.78
C PHE A 298 -14.05 1.38 3.90
N THR A 299 -13.86 1.53 2.59
CA THR A 299 -14.80 1.06 1.59
C THR A 299 -14.07 0.59 0.36
N ARG A 300 -14.59 -0.50 -0.23
CA ARG A 300 -14.08 -1.09 -1.48
C ARG A 300 -14.87 -0.60 -2.69
N ALA A 301 -15.79 0.35 -2.51
CA ALA A 301 -16.62 0.88 -3.58
C ALA A 301 -15.83 1.84 -4.47
N GLN A 302 -15.92 1.67 -5.79
CA GLN A 302 -15.41 2.62 -6.79
C GLN A 302 -16.14 3.97 -6.77
N SER A 303 -17.25 4.08 -6.06
CA SER A 303 -17.95 5.34 -5.89
C SER A 303 -18.61 5.26 -4.54
N PRO A 304 -17.89 5.64 -3.46
CA PRO A 304 -18.45 5.59 -2.13
C PRO A 304 -19.61 6.57 -2.04
N ILE A 305 -20.80 6.03 -1.80
CA ILE A 305 -22.03 6.77 -1.62
C ILE A 305 -22.57 6.34 -0.25
N LEU A 306 -23.11 7.27 0.52
CA LEU A 306 -23.83 6.91 1.73
C LEU A 306 -25.15 6.22 1.38
N PRO A 307 -25.59 5.21 2.13
CA PRO A 307 -26.76 4.39 1.78
C PRO A 307 -28.05 5.20 1.49
N ASP A 308 -28.24 6.36 2.10
CA ASP A 308 -29.42 7.21 1.88
C ASP A 308 -29.39 7.96 0.53
N ASN A 309 -28.19 8.17 -0.04
CA ASN A 309 -28.01 8.79 -1.36
C ASN A 309 -28.16 7.79 -2.52
N ALA A 310 -28.23 6.48 -2.23
CA ALA A 310 -28.46 5.44 -3.25
C ALA A 310 -29.92 5.37 -3.74
N LYS A 311 -30.86 6.03 -3.05
CA LYS A 311 -32.30 6.08 -3.42
C LYS A 311 -32.68 7.33 -4.25
N GLY A 312 -31.74 7.89 -5.02
CA GLY A 312 -31.95 9.06 -5.87
C GLY A 312 -32.09 8.78 -7.37
N GLY A 313 -32.32 7.54 -7.79
CA GLY A 313 -32.64 7.22 -9.19
C GLY A 313 -34.05 7.71 -9.54
N ASN A 314 -34.12 8.77 -10.35
CA ASN A 314 -35.31 9.41 -10.93
C ASN A 314 -36.62 8.61 -10.82
N LYS A 315 -37.56 9.14 -10.05
CA LYS A 315 -38.96 9.15 -10.46
C LYS A 315 -39.29 10.56 -10.92
N ASN A 316 -39.64 10.65 -12.20
CA ASN A 316 -40.24 11.77 -12.95
C ASN A 316 -39.27 12.52 -13.88
N GLY A 317 -39.52 12.25 -15.17
CA GLY A 317 -38.94 12.81 -16.37
C GLY A 317 -39.45 11.96 -17.53
#